data_AF-M8D9V7-F1
#
_entry.id   AF-M8D9V7-F1
#
_cell.length_a   1.000
_cell.length_b   1.000
_cell.length_c   1.000
_cell.angle_alpha   90.00
_cell.angle_beta   90.00
_cell.angle_gamma   90.00
#
_symmetry.space_group_name_H-M   'P 1'
#
loop_
_entity.id
_entity.type
_entity.pdbx_description
1 polymer ?
#
loop_
_entity_poly.entity_id
_entity_poly.type
_entity_poly.pdbx_seq_one_letter_code
_entity_poly.pdbx_strand_id
1 'polypeptide(L)'
;MSADRFYLIYQEASDEECLLTIQPYDDQQALAEAINRLQSLQVDEYTIIKGRKMRAALRLAVELQEDEDTQAEADGDKAAAKENG
;
A
#
# COMPACT_ATOMS: atom_id res chain seq x y z
N MET A 1 -0.94 -24.90 24.16
CA MET A 1 0.27 -24.10 23.91
C MET A 1 0.09 -23.39 22.58
N SER A 2 0.27 -22.07 22.50
CA SER A 2 0.13 -21.35 21.23
C SER A 2 1.40 -21.56 20.41
N ALA A 3 1.32 -22.35 19.34
CA ALA A 3 2.41 -22.55 18.39
C ALA A 3 2.78 -21.21 17.75
N ASP A 4 4.08 -20.99 17.51
CA ASP A 4 4.53 -19.86 16.71
C ASP A 4 3.95 -20.00 15.29
N ARG A 5 3.53 -18.88 14.70
CA ARG A 5 3.06 -18.78 13.31
C ARG A 5 4.00 -17.93 12.48
N PHE A 6 3.93 -18.10 11.17
CA PHE A 6 4.54 -17.20 10.21
C PHE A 6 3.49 -16.23 9.68
N TYR A 7 3.87 -15.00 9.41
CA TYR A 7 3.03 -13.99 8.78
C TYR A 7 3.76 -13.50 7.54
N LEU A 8 3.16 -13.71 6.39
CA LEU A 8 3.63 -13.23 5.10
C LEU A 8 2.91 -11.92 4.80
N ILE A 9 3.68 -10.87 4.54
CA ILE A 9 3.19 -9.52 4.25
C ILE A 9 3.67 -9.15 2.86
N TYR A 10 2.77 -8.76 1.97
CA TYR A 10 3.09 -8.38 0.60
C TYR A 10 2.07 -7.36 0.07
N GLN A 11 2.45 -6.61 -0.96
CA GLN A 11 1.55 -5.70 -1.64
C GLN A 11 0.91 -6.39 -2.84
N GLU A 12 -0.41 -6.28 -2.96
CA GLU A 12 -1.12 -6.71 -4.16
C GLU A 12 -1.17 -5.55 -5.15
N ALA A 13 -0.72 -5.81 -6.38
CA ALA A 13 -0.90 -4.87 -7.47
C ALA A 13 -2.39 -4.85 -7.83
N SER A 14 -3.08 -3.77 -7.44
CA SER A 14 -4.41 -3.45 -7.93
C SER A 14 -4.32 -2.13 -8.68
N ASP A 15 -5.00 -2.05 -9.83
CA ASP A 15 -4.97 -0.90 -10.72
C ASP A 15 -5.52 0.39 -10.07
N GLU A 16 -6.25 0.26 -8.95
CA GLU A 16 -6.97 1.35 -8.30
C GLU A 16 -6.40 1.70 -6.92
N GLU A 17 -5.79 0.76 -6.19
CA GLU A 17 -5.33 0.96 -4.80
C GLU A 17 -4.10 0.12 -4.43
N CYS A 18 -3.20 0.69 -3.61
CA CYS A 18 -2.09 -0.05 -3.00
C CYS A 18 -2.56 -0.85 -1.78
N LEU A 19 -2.93 -2.11 -1.98
CA LEU A 19 -3.42 -2.98 -0.89
C LEU A 19 -2.29 -3.80 -0.26
N LEU A 20 -2.12 -3.66 1.07
CA LEU A 20 -1.20 -4.46 1.85
C LEU A 20 -1.90 -5.71 2.40
N THR A 21 -1.45 -6.89 1.98
CA THR A 21 -1.99 -8.18 2.44
C THR A 21 -1.13 -8.77 3.55
N ILE A 22 -1.76 -9.32 4.58
CA ILE A 22 -1.10 -10.03 5.68
C ILE A 22 -1.74 -11.41 5.88
N GLN A 23 -0.98 -12.47 5.62
CA GLN A 23 -1.47 -13.85 5.69
C GLN A 23 -0.71 -14.69 6.73
N PRO A 24 -1.42 -15.33 7.68
CA PRO A 24 -0.80 -16.24 8.64
C PRO A 24 -0.61 -17.65 8.07
N TYR A 25 0.46 -18.31 8.48
CA TYR A 25 0.79 -19.70 8.15
C TYR A 25 1.23 -20.45 9.42
N ASP A 26 0.69 -21.65 9.61
CA ASP A 26 0.99 -22.46 10.80
C ASP A 26 2.32 -23.22 10.68
N ASP A 27 2.80 -23.46 9.46
CA ASP A 27 4.05 -24.18 9.20
C ASP A 27 4.83 -23.62 7.99
N GLN A 28 6.07 -24.11 7.85
CA GLN A 28 7.01 -23.65 6.83
C GLN A 28 6.66 -24.15 5.41
N GLN A 29 5.98 -25.30 5.29
CA GLN A 29 5.61 -25.85 3.99
C GLN A 29 4.52 -24.99 3.35
N ALA A 30 3.47 -24.66 4.11
CA ALA A 30 2.40 -23.78 3.66
C ALA A 30 2.91 -22.38 3.29
N LEU A 31 3.88 -21.86 4.05
CA LEU A 31 4.56 -20.61 3.74
C LEU A 31 5.35 -20.68 2.43
N ALA A 32 6.10 -21.77 2.20
CA ALA A 32 6.88 -21.95 0.97
C ALA A 32 5.98 -22.03 -0.28
N GLU A 33 4.85 -22.74 -0.18
CA GLU A 33 3.85 -22.79 -1.25
C GLU A 33 3.28 -21.39 -1.56
N ALA A 34 3.04 -20.57 -0.54
CA ALA A 34 2.58 -19.20 -0.72
C ALA A 34 3.63 -18.31 -1.41
N ILE A 35 4.90 -18.43 -1.05
CA ILE A 35 5.99 -17.68 -1.69
C ILE A 35 6.12 -18.08 -3.17
N ASN A 36 6.03 -19.37 -3.49
CA ASN A 36 6.05 -19.83 -4.89
C ASN A 36 4.90 -19.24 -5.71
N ARG A 37 3.71 -19.07 -5.09
CA ARG A 37 2.58 -18.40 -5.73
C ARG A 37 2.86 -16.91 -5.95
N LEU A 38 3.41 -16.20 -4.96
CA LEU A 38 3.79 -14.79 -5.11
C LEU A 38 4.79 -14.58 -6.26
N GLN A 39 5.81 -15.43 -6.35
CA GLN A 39 6.76 -15.39 -7.46
C GLN A 39 6.09 -15.60 -8.82
N SER A 40 5.12 -16.50 -8.90
CA SER A 40 4.34 -16.73 -10.13
C SER A 40 3.50 -15.50 -10.52
N LEU A 41 3.12 -14.68 -9.53
CA LEU A 41 2.41 -13.42 -9.70
C LEU A 41 3.37 -12.22 -9.88
N GLN A 42 4.68 -12.45 -9.97
CA GLN A 42 5.72 -11.41 -10.06
C GLN A 42 5.71 -10.45 -8.86
N VAL A 43 5.28 -10.94 -7.70
CA VAL A 43 5.38 -10.21 -6.43
C VAL A 43 6.68 -10.61 -5.75
N ASP A 44 7.71 -9.79 -5.98
CA ASP A 44 9.06 -10.06 -5.49
C ASP A 44 9.33 -9.43 -4.11
N GLU A 45 8.54 -8.43 -3.73
CA GLU A 45 8.65 -7.73 -2.45
C GLU A 45 7.68 -8.30 -1.41
N TYR A 46 8.23 -8.98 -0.41
CA TYR A 46 7.47 -9.48 0.73
C TYR A 46 8.30 -9.51 2.01
N THR A 47 7.62 -9.51 3.16
CA THR A 47 8.22 -9.64 4.49
C THR A 47 7.65 -10.86 5.20
N ILE A 48 8.50 -11.61 5.91
CA ILE A 48 8.10 -12.75 6.73
C ILE A 48 8.38 -12.44 8.20
N ILE A 49 7.36 -12.56 9.05
CA ILE A 49 7.49 -12.39 10.50
C ILE A 49 7.13 -13.73 11.17
N LYS A 50 7.96 -14.21 12.10
CA LYS A 50 7.65 -15.39 12.93
C LYS A 50 7.28 -14.97 14.36
N GLY A 51 6.14 -15.42 14.86
CA GLY A 51 5.75 -15.15 16.24
C GLY A 51 4.39 -15.70 16.66
N ARG A 52 4.08 -15.61 17.96
CA ARG A 52 2.85 -16.21 18.54
C ARG A 52 1.59 -15.39 18.31
N LYS A 53 1.71 -14.06 18.29
CA LYS A 53 0.60 -13.12 18.12
C LYS A 53 1.11 -11.87 17.41
N MET A 54 0.56 -11.57 16.25
CA MET A 54 0.73 -10.26 15.63
C MET A 54 -0.24 -9.27 16.30
N ARG A 55 0.28 -8.32 17.08
CA ARG A 55 -0.45 -7.12 17.52
C ARG A 55 0.06 -5.94 16.70
N ALA A 56 -0.15 -5.98 15.38
CA ALA A 56 0.20 -4.85 14.53
C ALA A 56 -0.96 -3.84 14.55
N ALA A 57 -0.71 -2.65 15.09
CA ALA A 57 -1.50 -1.47 14.76
C ALA A 57 -0.83 -0.86 13.53
N LEU A 58 -1.29 -1.24 12.34
CA LEU A 58 -0.76 -0.70 11.10
C LEU A 58 -1.28 0.74 10.95
N ARG A 59 -0.44 1.74 11.27
CA ARG A 59 -0.71 3.14 10.91
C ARG A 59 -0.18 3.36 9.50
N LEU A 60 -1.04 3.24 8.51
CA LEU A 60 -0.77 3.72 7.15
C LEU A 60 -0.77 5.24 7.19
N ALA A 61 0.42 5.85 7.13
CA ALA A 61 0.58 7.26 6.80
C ALA A 61 0.80 7.31 5.28
N VAL A 62 -0.27 7.62 4.54
CA VAL A 62 -0.15 7.93 3.11
C VAL A 62 0.22 9.41 3.04
N GLU A 63 1.51 9.71 2.92
CA GLU A 63 1.94 11.04 2.47
C GLU A 63 1.83 11.04 0.95
N LEU A 64 0.71 11.59 0.44
CA LEU A 64 0.62 12.01 -0.95
C LEU A 64 1.60 13.17 -1.11
N GLN A 65 2.79 12.93 -1.66
CA GLN A 65 3.55 14.00 -2.27
C GLN A 65 2.80 14.36 -3.56
N GLU A 66 2.15 15.52 -3.55
CA GLU A 66 1.66 16.14 -4.78
C GLU A 66 2.88 16.38 -5.67
N ASP A 67 2.93 15.71 -6.84
CA ASP A 67 3.92 15.98 -7.87
C ASP A 67 3.74 17.45 -8.33
N GLU A 68 4.61 18.34 -7.85
CA GLU A 68 4.79 19.69 -8.39
C GLU A 68 5.40 19.61 -9.79
N ASP A 69 4.64 19.15 -10.78
CA ASP A 69 5.00 19.33 -12.20
C ASP A 69 3.77 19.25 -13.10
N THR A 70 3.03 20.35 -13.20
CA THR A 70 2.38 20.74 -14.46
C THR A 70 2.18 22.25 -14.51
N GLN A 71 3.13 22.91 -15.16
CA GLN A 71 3.08 24.30 -15.55
C GLN A 71 2.17 24.51 -16.78
N ALA A 72 1.55 25.70 -16.81
CA ALA A 72 1.09 26.47 -17.97
C ALA A 72 -0.42 26.57 -18.26
N GLU A 73 -0.94 27.74 -17.88
CA GLU A 73 -1.78 28.67 -18.66
C GLU A 73 -3.18 28.26 -19.12
N ALA A 74 -4.18 28.95 -18.56
CA ALA A 74 -5.39 29.35 -19.28
C ALA A 74 -5.89 30.70 -18.74
N ASP A 75 -5.59 31.74 -19.53
CA ASP A 75 -6.42 32.90 -19.83
C ASP A 75 -6.88 33.84 -18.72
N GLY A 76 -6.23 35.01 -18.71
CA GLY A 76 -6.91 36.24 -18.33
C GLY A 76 -7.88 36.69 -19.43
N ASP A 77 -9.09 37.10 -19.04
CA ASP A 77 -9.83 38.13 -19.77
C ASP A 77 -10.91 38.78 -18.87
N LYS A 78 -10.78 40.11 -18.70
CA LYS A 78 -11.83 41.14 -18.52
C LYS A 78 -12.75 41.08 -17.29
N ALA A 79 -13.22 42.17 -16.70
CA ALA A 79 -13.01 43.60 -16.87
C ALA A 79 -13.74 44.31 -15.70
N ALA A 80 -13.36 45.56 -15.47
CA ALA A 80 -13.95 46.52 -14.54
C ALA A 80 -15.50 46.62 -14.54
N ALA A 81 -16.08 46.77 -13.33
CA ALA A 81 -17.26 47.61 -13.02
C ALA A 81 -17.38 47.72 -11.48
N LYS A 82 -17.04 48.85 -10.84
CA LYS A 82 -17.86 50.05 -10.51
C LYS A 82 -18.81 49.92 -9.29
N GLU A 83 -18.70 50.90 -8.38
CA GLU A 83 -19.72 51.50 -7.48
C GLU A 83 -20.29 50.63 -6.35
N ASN A 84 -20.76 51.11 -5.18
CA ASN A 84 -20.79 52.37 -4.42
C ASN A 84 -21.35 51.96 -3.02
N GLY A 85 -21.07 52.73 -1.96
CA GLY A 85 -21.73 52.56 -0.66
C GLY A 85 -21.02 53.28 0.46
#